data_AF-A0A7S1TL05-F1
#
_entry.id   AF-A0A7S1TL05-F1
#
_cell.length_a   1.000
_cell.length_b   1.000
_cell.length_c   1.000
_cell.angle_alpha   90.00
_cell.angle_beta   90.00
_cell.angle_gamma   90.00
#
_symmetry.space_group_name_H-M   'P 1'
#
loop_
_entity.id
_entity.type
_entity.pdbx_description
1 polymer ?
#
loop_
_entity_poly.entity_id
_entity_poly.type
_entity_poly.pdbx_seq_one_letter_code
_entity_poly.pdbx_strand_id
1 'polypeptide(L)'
;GFENIGLYGGPGDGRSVRLVHRGISDQDGELFIQSVRVGTETRGEAWFRAQQAKLQALHARAAGGDPAAVKEAETRGLKRIQLSTFDTLARDTFLPDESLFMLIVDTEGNDPKVLKTAMKTLAKHDTAVVIFEYHHMWKTASPMHSLRGTLDLLESIGYECFFTGSQGLWRLTNCWNDMWDFQEWSNVMCLLSNLEGSQQVISNLDVAPRFAQ
;
A
#
# COMPACT_ATOMS: atom_id res chain seq x y z
N GLY A 1 4.67 -7.64 3.66
CA GLY A 1 5.96 -6.96 3.55
C GLY A 1 6.20 -6.17 4.81
N PHE A 2 7.44 -5.72 5.00
CA PHE A 2 7.77 -4.66 5.94
C PHE A 2 8.16 -3.48 5.09
N GLU A 3 7.24 -2.59 4.80
CA GLU A 3 7.56 -1.49 3.91
C GLU A 3 6.73 -0.26 4.22
N ASN A 4 7.23 0.86 3.72
CA ASN A 4 6.97 2.20 4.21
C ASN A 4 5.56 2.64 3.87
N ILE A 5 4.80 3.03 4.89
CA ILE A 5 3.54 3.73 4.70
C ILE A 5 3.71 5.14 5.22
N GLY A 6 3.61 6.08 4.29
CA GLY A 6 3.62 7.51 4.58
C GLY A 6 2.19 7.97 4.88
N LEU A 7 1.96 8.48 6.09
CA LEU A 7 0.69 9.09 6.46
C LEU A 7 0.87 10.60 6.67
N TYR A 8 0.02 11.40 6.04
CA TYR A 8 0.10 12.86 6.08
C TYR A 8 -1.19 13.45 6.65
N GLY A 9 -1.08 14.20 7.75
CA GLY A 9 -2.22 14.88 8.38
C GLY A 9 -2.69 16.12 7.60
N GLY A 10 -4.02 16.35 7.60
CA GLY A 10 -4.68 17.50 6.98
C GLY A 10 -4.58 18.81 7.77
N PRO A 11 -5.15 19.92 7.24
CA PRO A 11 -4.96 21.26 7.77
C PRO A 11 -5.79 21.51 9.04
N GLY A 12 -5.21 21.13 10.19
CA GLY A 12 -5.49 21.66 11.53
C GLY A 12 -4.15 21.81 12.25
N ASP A 13 -3.85 23.04 12.71
CA ASP A 13 -2.76 23.53 13.58
C ASP A 13 -1.29 23.08 13.45
N GLY A 14 -0.94 22.07 12.65
CA GLY A 14 0.45 21.65 12.45
C GLY A 14 0.59 20.52 11.43
N ARG A 15 1.30 20.78 10.34
CA ARG A 15 1.65 19.75 9.33
C ARG A 15 2.55 18.70 9.98
N SER A 16 1.97 17.65 10.56
CA SER A 16 2.73 16.50 11.04
C SER A 16 2.76 15.43 9.95
N VAL A 17 3.97 15.10 9.49
CA VAL A 17 4.21 13.92 8.66
C VAL A 17 4.48 12.78 9.63
N ARG A 18 3.66 11.74 9.60
CA ARG A 18 3.85 10.56 10.43
C ARG A 18 4.27 9.40 9.52
N LEU A 19 5.55 9.07 9.58
CA LEU A 19 6.07 7.85 8.96
C LEU A 19 5.78 6.69 9.89
N VAL A 20 4.98 5.72 9.44
CA VAL A 20 4.59 4.58 10.26
C VAL A 20 5.25 3.31 9.73
N HIS A 21 6.23 2.81 10.50
CA HIS A 21 6.84 1.51 10.25
C HIS A 21 6.11 0.42 11.04
N ARG A 22 5.06 -0.15 10.44
CA ARG A 22 4.29 -1.26 10.99
C ARG A 22 4.06 -2.32 9.92
N GLY A 23 3.93 -3.58 10.32
CA GLY A 23 3.53 -4.61 9.37
C GLY A 23 2.05 -4.47 9.07
N ILE A 24 1.68 -4.28 7.80
CA ILE A 24 0.28 -4.30 7.38
C ILE A 24 -0.08 -5.65 6.78
N SER A 25 -1.28 -6.10 7.12
CA SER A 25 -1.82 -7.42 6.79
C SER A 25 -3.30 -7.29 6.40
N ASP A 26 -3.84 -8.34 5.76
CA ASP A 26 -5.27 -8.44 5.48
C ASP A 26 -6.14 -8.64 6.73
N GLN A 27 -5.50 -8.98 7.85
CA GLN A 27 -6.08 -9.20 9.17
C GLN A 27 -5.09 -8.86 10.29
N ASP A 28 -5.60 -8.43 11.44
CA ASP A 28 -4.78 -8.17 12.63
C ASP A 28 -4.14 -9.48 13.14
N GLY A 29 -2.90 -9.42 13.62
CA GLY A 29 -2.19 -10.62 14.08
C GLY A 29 -0.73 -10.36 14.45
N GLU A 30 0.06 -11.41 14.63
CA GLU A 30 1.49 -11.29 14.91
C GLU A 30 2.32 -12.04 13.87
N LEU A 31 3.43 -11.44 13.46
CA LEU A 31 4.40 -12.05 12.55
C LEU A 31 5.78 -12.04 13.20
N PHE A 32 6.64 -12.96 12.77
CA PHE A 32 8.07 -12.86 13.05
C PHE A 32 8.76 -12.35 11.79
N ILE A 33 9.78 -11.51 11.92
CA ILE A 33 10.56 -11.03 10.78
C ILE A 33 12.05 -11.05 11.03
N GLN A 34 12.81 -11.36 9.99
CA GLN A 34 14.25 -11.21 10.02
C GLN A 34 14.60 -9.79 9.62
N SER A 35 15.39 -9.06 10.41
CA SER A 35 16.01 -7.83 9.91
C SER A 35 17.06 -8.22 8.87
N VAL A 36 16.71 -8.09 7.59
CA VAL A 36 17.66 -8.33 6.50
C VAL A 36 18.40 -7.02 6.24
N ARG A 37 19.73 -7.00 6.42
CA ARG A 37 20.56 -5.93 5.85
C ARG A 37 20.65 -6.19 4.35
N VAL A 38 20.04 -5.34 3.54
CA VAL A 38 20.12 -5.43 2.08
C VAL A 38 21.55 -5.07 1.67
N GLY A 39 22.28 -6.04 1.14
CA GLY A 39 23.54 -5.85 0.39
C GLY A 39 23.26 -5.95 -1.11
N THR A 40 24.10 -5.29 -1.92
CA THR A 40 23.88 -4.96 -3.34
C THR A 40 23.36 -6.11 -4.24
N GLU A 41 22.07 -5.96 -4.58
CA GLU A 41 21.20 -6.31 -5.72
C GLU A 41 21.21 -7.63 -6.54
N THR A 42 22.28 -8.31 -6.94
CA THR A 42 22.08 -9.34 -8.02
C THR A 42 22.13 -10.82 -7.60
N ARG A 43 22.74 -11.16 -6.46
CA ARG A 43 22.65 -12.52 -5.87
C ARG A 43 21.66 -12.62 -4.70
N GLY A 44 21.15 -11.46 -4.25
CA GLY A 44 20.25 -11.36 -3.10
C GLY A 44 18.86 -11.91 -3.38
N GLU A 45 18.29 -11.66 -4.56
CA GLU A 45 16.86 -11.93 -4.82
C GLU A 45 16.49 -13.42 -4.82
N ALA A 46 17.22 -14.27 -5.54
CA ALA A 46 16.93 -15.70 -5.58
C ALA A 46 17.13 -16.37 -4.21
N TRP A 47 18.17 -15.95 -3.49
CA TRP A 47 18.41 -16.38 -2.11
C TRP A 47 17.31 -15.86 -1.17
N PHE A 48 16.90 -14.61 -1.31
CA PHE A 48 15.84 -13.98 -0.53
C PHE A 48 14.51 -14.69 -0.77
N ARG A 49 14.11 -14.97 -2.01
CA ARG A 49 12.88 -15.73 -2.34
C ARG A 49 12.88 -17.13 -1.72
N ALA A 50 14.00 -17.85 -1.83
CA ALA A 50 14.13 -19.19 -1.24
C ALA A 50 14.08 -19.18 0.29
N GLN A 51 14.60 -18.13 0.94
CA GLN A 51 14.47 -17.93 2.38
C GLN A 51 13.06 -17.44 2.75
N GLN A 52 12.44 -16.58 1.95
CA GLN A 52 11.14 -15.99 2.19
C GLN A 52 10.05 -17.06 2.26
N ALA A 53 10.06 -18.07 1.38
CA ALA A 53 9.11 -19.18 1.45
C ALA A 53 9.28 -20.02 2.73
N LYS A 54 10.52 -20.29 3.15
CA LYS A 54 10.82 -21.01 4.40
C LYS A 54 10.44 -20.21 5.64
N LEU A 55 10.72 -18.91 5.61
CA LEU A 55 10.34 -17.96 6.65
C LEU A 55 8.82 -17.83 6.71
N GLN A 56 8.11 -17.71 5.60
CA GLN A 56 6.64 -17.69 5.55
C GLN A 56 6.01 -18.94 6.19
N ALA A 57 6.54 -20.13 5.92
CA ALA A 57 6.06 -21.37 6.56
C ALA A 57 6.33 -21.39 8.07
N LEU A 58 7.52 -20.94 8.50
CA LEU A 58 7.85 -20.78 9.92
C LEU A 58 6.93 -19.74 10.58
N HIS A 59 6.65 -18.63 9.90
CA HIS A 59 5.77 -17.56 10.37
C HIS A 59 4.33 -18.05 10.54
N ALA A 60 3.77 -18.76 9.56
CA ALA A 60 2.40 -19.27 9.64
C ALA A 60 2.22 -20.21 10.84
N ARG A 61 3.21 -21.06 11.13
CA ARG A 61 3.21 -21.92 12.32
C ARG A 61 3.34 -21.13 13.61
N ALA A 62 4.27 -20.19 13.67
CA ALA A 62 4.52 -19.38 14.86
C ALA A 62 3.33 -18.45 15.18
N ALA A 63 2.68 -17.87 14.17
CA ALA A 63 1.45 -17.09 14.29
C ALA A 63 0.25 -17.94 14.73
N GLY A 64 0.22 -19.22 14.35
CA GLY A 64 -0.73 -20.22 14.86
C GLY A 64 -0.46 -20.68 16.29
N GLY A 65 0.53 -20.10 16.97
CA GLY A 65 0.84 -20.40 18.37
C GLY A 65 1.68 -21.65 18.61
N ASP A 66 2.31 -22.23 17.57
CA ASP A 66 3.23 -23.37 17.72
C ASP A 66 4.47 -22.97 18.56
N PRO A 67 4.63 -23.49 19.79
CA PRO A 67 5.72 -23.06 20.67
C PRO A 67 7.11 -23.41 20.12
N ALA A 68 7.23 -24.50 19.34
CA ALA A 68 8.49 -24.89 18.73
C ALA A 68 8.87 -23.93 17.59
N ALA A 69 7.89 -23.49 16.81
CA ALA A 69 8.09 -22.50 15.75
C ALA A 69 8.45 -21.12 16.31
N VAL A 70 7.80 -20.69 17.41
CA VAL A 70 8.14 -19.45 18.12
C VAL A 70 9.59 -19.47 18.61
N LYS A 71 10.00 -20.56 19.28
CA LYS A 71 11.37 -20.72 19.77
C LYS A 71 12.39 -20.76 18.64
N GLU A 72 12.07 -21.42 17.52
CA GLU A 72 12.92 -21.44 16.33
C GLU A 72 13.08 -20.04 15.73
N ALA A 73 12.00 -19.27 15.64
CA ALA A 73 12.01 -17.90 15.16
C ALA A 73 12.92 -16.99 16.02
N GLU A 74 12.77 -17.05 17.34
CA GLU A 74 13.60 -16.30 18.29
C GLU A 74 15.08 -16.67 18.18
N THR A 75 15.39 -17.97 18.07
CA THR A 75 16.77 -18.46 17.93
C THR A 75 17.44 -17.97 16.64
N ARG A 76 16.65 -17.77 15.57
CA ARG A 76 17.10 -17.21 14.30
C ARG A 76 17.23 -15.68 14.31
N GLY A 77 16.99 -15.04 15.46
CA GLY A 77 17.03 -13.59 15.62
C GLY A 77 15.85 -12.88 14.94
N LEU A 78 14.74 -13.58 14.70
CA LEU A 78 13.54 -12.96 14.15
C LEU A 78 12.88 -12.11 15.24
N LYS A 79 12.48 -10.88 14.89
CA LYS A 79 11.72 -9.99 15.76
C LYS A 79 10.24 -10.25 15.57
N ARG A 80 9.51 -10.41 16.68
CA ARG A 80 8.05 -10.40 16.67
C ARG A 80 7.57 -8.99 16.38
N ILE A 81 6.60 -8.87 15.49
CA ILE A 81 5.99 -7.61 15.10
C ILE A 81 4.48 -7.76 15.06
N GLN A 82 3.81 -6.71 15.50
CA GLN A 82 2.37 -6.61 15.39
C GLN A 82 2.00 -6.33 13.93
N LEU A 83 1.12 -7.16 13.40
CA LEU A 83 0.39 -6.91 12.17
C LEU A 83 -0.93 -6.21 12.51
N SER A 84 -1.26 -5.22 11.71
CA SER A 84 -2.54 -4.55 11.76
C SER A 84 -3.10 -4.38 10.35
N THR A 85 -4.41 -4.37 10.21
CA THR A 85 -5.08 -3.78 9.05
C THR A 85 -4.79 -2.28 9.01
N PHE A 86 -4.87 -1.68 7.82
CA PHE A 86 -4.70 -0.23 7.72
C PHE A 86 -5.75 0.52 8.54
N ASP A 87 -7.02 0.09 8.50
CA ASP A 87 -8.09 0.71 9.30
C ASP A 87 -7.81 0.68 10.81
N THR A 88 -7.32 -0.45 11.34
CA THR A 88 -6.87 -0.54 12.75
C THR A 88 -5.72 0.43 13.01
N LEU A 89 -4.73 0.46 12.11
CA LEU A 89 -3.57 1.34 12.25
C LEU A 89 -3.96 2.83 12.26
N ALA A 90 -4.82 3.26 11.33
CA ALA A 90 -5.27 4.63 11.22
C ALA A 90 -6.03 5.05 12.49
N ARG A 91 -6.96 4.21 12.97
CA ARG A 91 -7.69 4.46 14.22
C ARG A 91 -6.76 4.60 15.43
N ASP A 92 -5.71 3.78 15.49
CA ASP A 92 -4.80 3.77 16.65
C ASP A 92 -3.71 4.85 16.55
N THR A 93 -3.49 5.42 15.36
CA THR A 93 -2.45 6.44 15.10
C THR A 93 -3.00 7.86 15.20
N PHE A 94 -4.22 8.09 14.72
CA PHE A 94 -4.83 9.42 14.64
C PHE A 94 -5.79 9.67 15.80
N LEU A 95 -5.77 10.90 16.32
CA LEU A 95 -6.80 11.34 17.25
C LEU A 95 -8.16 11.46 16.54
N PRO A 96 -9.30 11.39 17.25
CA PRO A 96 -10.64 11.47 16.63
C PRO A 96 -10.87 12.70 15.74
N ASP A 97 -10.17 13.80 16.02
CA ASP A 97 -10.28 15.07 15.30
C ASP A 97 -9.15 15.29 14.27
N GLU A 98 -8.19 14.36 14.17
CA GLU A 98 -7.15 14.40 13.15
C GLU A 98 -7.65 13.74 11.85
N SER A 99 -7.41 14.39 10.70
CA SER A 99 -7.71 13.83 9.38
C SER A 99 -6.45 13.33 8.70
N LEU A 100 -6.52 12.12 8.14
CA LEU A 100 -5.53 11.62 7.20
C LEU A 100 -5.80 12.30 5.86
N PHE A 101 -4.98 13.25 5.43
CA PHE A 101 -5.17 13.95 4.16
C PHE A 101 -4.57 13.19 2.98
N MET A 102 -3.41 12.57 3.17
CA MET A 102 -2.74 11.82 2.11
C MET A 102 -2.18 10.49 2.64
N LEU A 103 -2.42 9.43 1.87
CA LEU A 103 -1.90 8.09 2.07
C LEU A 103 -0.93 7.75 0.94
N ILE A 104 0.33 7.44 1.28
CA ILE A 104 1.30 6.86 0.34
C ILE A 104 1.57 5.42 0.77
N VAL A 105 1.35 4.50 -0.16
CA VAL A 105 1.60 3.07 -0.03
C VAL A 105 2.77 2.70 -0.91
N ASP A 106 3.80 2.12 -0.32
CA ASP A 106 4.95 1.57 -1.03
C ASP A 106 5.29 0.26 -0.32
N THR A 107 4.75 -0.86 -0.83
CA THR A 107 4.85 -2.15 -0.14
C THR A 107 5.29 -3.32 -1.01
N GLU A 108 6.13 -3.01 -2.00
CA GLU A 108 6.85 -3.98 -2.83
C GLU A 108 5.91 -5.07 -3.39
N GLY A 109 4.71 -4.65 -3.78
CA GLY A 109 3.66 -5.47 -4.37
C GLY A 109 2.55 -5.94 -3.43
N ASN A 110 2.57 -5.54 -2.16
CA ASN A 110 1.45 -5.75 -1.21
C ASN A 110 0.43 -4.60 -1.21
N ASP A 111 0.61 -3.61 -2.08
CA ASP A 111 -0.18 -2.39 -2.15
C ASP A 111 -1.69 -2.67 -2.24
N PRO A 112 -2.16 -3.67 -3.03
CA PRO A 112 -3.58 -4.00 -3.08
C PRO A 112 -4.17 -4.46 -1.75
N LYS A 113 -3.37 -5.14 -0.92
CA LYS A 113 -3.82 -5.62 0.39
C LYS A 113 -3.95 -4.47 1.36
N VAL A 114 -2.97 -3.57 1.38
CA VAL A 114 -3.02 -2.34 2.19
C VAL A 114 -4.29 -1.56 1.84
N LEU A 115 -4.49 -1.26 0.55
CA LEU A 115 -5.64 -0.50 0.05
C LEU A 115 -6.97 -1.20 0.37
N LYS A 116 -7.07 -2.52 0.18
CA LYS A 116 -8.27 -3.29 0.55
C LYS A 116 -8.61 -3.16 2.04
N THR A 117 -7.60 -3.12 2.90
CA THR A 117 -7.80 -2.93 4.36
C THR A 117 -7.90 -1.48 4.80
N ALA A 118 -7.74 -0.53 3.89
CA ALA A 118 -7.89 0.91 4.15
C ALA A 118 -9.30 1.41 3.81
N MET A 119 -10.16 0.54 3.25
CA MET A 119 -11.43 0.96 2.65
C MET A 119 -12.37 1.66 3.64
N LYS A 120 -12.40 1.30 4.93
CA LYS A 120 -13.27 2.02 5.88
C LYS A 120 -12.72 3.39 6.22
N THR A 121 -11.40 3.54 6.28
CA THR A 121 -10.74 4.83 6.47
C THR A 121 -10.97 5.72 5.26
N LEU A 122 -10.66 5.23 4.05
CA LEU A 122 -10.81 5.99 2.81
C LEU A 122 -12.27 6.39 2.54
N ALA A 123 -13.24 5.53 2.85
CA ALA A 123 -14.68 5.82 2.67
C ALA A 123 -15.21 6.94 3.60
N LYS A 124 -14.43 7.41 4.59
CA LYS A 124 -14.77 8.60 5.36
C LYS A 124 -14.57 9.91 4.59
N HIS A 125 -13.86 9.84 3.46
CA HIS A 125 -13.57 10.98 2.59
C HIS A 125 -12.78 12.12 3.28
N ASP A 126 -11.96 11.77 4.27
CA ASP A 126 -10.96 12.66 4.88
C ASP A 126 -9.62 12.61 4.12
N THR A 127 -9.35 11.50 3.44
CA THR A 127 -8.15 11.25 2.64
C THR A 127 -8.32 11.76 1.22
N ALA A 128 -7.82 12.96 0.95
CA ALA A 128 -7.88 13.60 -0.36
C ALA A 128 -7.07 12.85 -1.43
N VAL A 129 -5.90 12.32 -1.05
CA VAL A 129 -4.92 11.75 -2.00
C VAL A 129 -4.45 10.39 -1.54
N VAL A 130 -4.47 9.41 -2.45
CA VAL A 130 -3.86 8.10 -2.28
C VAL A 130 -2.82 7.91 -3.38
N ILE A 131 -1.60 7.50 -3.02
CA ILE A 131 -0.54 7.16 -3.97
C ILE A 131 -0.10 5.74 -3.66
N PHE A 132 0.03 4.90 -4.68
CA PHE A 132 0.54 3.54 -4.52
C PHE A 132 1.36 3.09 -5.72
N GLU A 133 2.16 2.05 -5.51
CA GLU A 133 3.01 1.49 -6.55
C GLU A 133 2.37 0.29 -7.23
N TYR A 134 2.45 0.26 -8.57
CA TYR A 134 2.02 -0.85 -9.41
C TYR A 134 3.21 -1.39 -10.21
N HIS A 135 3.42 -2.72 -10.15
CA HIS A 135 4.53 -3.40 -10.81
C HIS A 135 4.36 -4.94 -10.77
N HIS A 136 5.23 -5.66 -11.48
CA HIS A 136 5.18 -7.13 -11.62
C HIS A 136 5.21 -7.94 -10.31
N MET A 137 5.68 -7.36 -9.20
CA MET A 137 5.69 -8.07 -7.91
C MET A 137 4.29 -8.35 -7.38
N TRP A 138 3.27 -7.58 -7.81
CA TRP A 138 1.86 -7.80 -7.47
C TRP A 138 1.42 -9.24 -7.76
N LYS A 139 1.85 -9.83 -8.89
CA LYS A 139 1.53 -11.23 -9.23
C LYS A 139 1.99 -12.23 -8.18
N THR A 140 3.10 -11.94 -7.52
CA THR A 140 3.71 -12.85 -6.53
C THR A 140 3.27 -12.52 -5.10
N ALA A 141 3.23 -11.24 -4.75
CA ALA A 141 2.90 -10.78 -3.42
C ALA A 141 1.38 -10.79 -3.17
N SER A 142 0.58 -10.47 -4.19
CA SER A 142 -0.87 -10.29 -4.10
C SER A 142 -1.58 -10.97 -5.28
N PRO A 143 -1.41 -12.29 -5.49
CA PRO A 143 -1.86 -13.00 -6.70
C PRO A 143 -3.38 -12.94 -6.97
N MET A 144 -4.17 -12.66 -5.94
CA MET A 144 -5.63 -12.52 -6.04
C MET A 144 -6.08 -11.10 -6.41
N HIS A 145 -5.15 -10.17 -6.59
CA HIS A 145 -5.42 -8.76 -6.84
C HIS A 145 -4.86 -8.36 -8.21
N SER A 146 -5.63 -7.54 -8.93
CA SER A 146 -5.23 -6.91 -10.19
C SER A 146 -5.26 -5.40 -10.05
N LEU A 147 -4.57 -4.68 -10.94
CA LEU A 147 -4.70 -3.22 -11.01
C LEU A 147 -6.16 -2.82 -11.20
N ARG A 148 -6.86 -3.45 -12.15
CA ARG A 148 -8.28 -3.19 -12.40
C ARG A 148 -9.14 -3.34 -11.14
N GLY A 149 -8.99 -4.46 -10.41
CA GLY A 149 -9.76 -4.71 -9.20
C GLY A 149 -9.48 -3.68 -8.09
N THR A 150 -8.21 -3.26 -7.93
CA THR A 150 -7.85 -2.20 -6.99
C THR A 150 -8.46 -0.85 -7.40
N LEU A 151 -8.44 -0.51 -8.69
CA LEU A 151 -9.07 0.70 -9.21
C LEU A 151 -10.58 0.68 -9.00
N ASP A 152 -11.25 -0.45 -9.27
CA ASP A 152 -12.69 -0.62 -9.06
C ASP A 152 -13.08 -0.41 -7.58
N LEU A 153 -12.25 -0.89 -6.64
CA LEU A 153 -12.47 -0.67 -5.21
C LEU A 153 -12.42 0.82 -4.88
N LEU A 154 -11.38 1.54 -5.31
CA LEU A 154 -11.21 2.97 -5.03
C LEU A 154 -12.28 3.82 -5.72
N GLU A 155 -12.63 3.49 -6.97
CA GLU A 155 -13.71 4.15 -7.71
C GLU A 155 -15.06 3.97 -7.01
N SER A 156 -15.33 2.80 -6.43
CA SER A 156 -16.59 2.54 -5.71
C SER A 156 -16.83 3.44 -4.49
N ILE A 157 -15.76 4.07 -3.97
CA ILE A 157 -15.81 5.04 -2.86
C ILE A 157 -15.40 6.45 -3.33
N GLY A 158 -15.53 6.75 -4.63
CA GLY A 158 -15.47 8.12 -5.14
C GLY A 158 -14.07 8.64 -5.49
N TYR A 159 -13.05 7.79 -5.59
CA TYR A 159 -11.74 8.21 -6.07
C TYR A 159 -11.62 8.12 -7.60
N GLU A 160 -10.91 9.08 -8.16
CA GLU A 160 -10.43 9.07 -9.54
C GLU A 160 -8.93 8.81 -9.57
N CYS A 161 -8.53 7.77 -10.30
CA CYS A 161 -7.16 7.29 -10.34
C CYS A 161 -6.49 7.60 -11.67
N PHE A 162 -5.16 7.78 -11.60
CA PHE A 162 -4.30 8.19 -12.70
C PHE A 162 -2.95 7.49 -12.58
N PHE A 163 -2.34 7.08 -13.69
CA PHE A 163 -0.88 6.89 -13.70
C PHE A 163 -0.19 8.25 -13.62
N THR A 164 0.89 8.32 -12.84
CA THR A 164 1.76 9.49 -12.83
C THR A 164 2.88 9.29 -13.85
N GLY A 165 2.98 10.19 -14.83
CA GLY A 165 4.07 10.23 -15.79
C GLY A 165 4.90 11.50 -15.66
N SER A 166 6.06 11.53 -16.32
CA SER A 166 6.94 12.71 -16.36
C SER A 166 6.30 13.94 -17.01
N GLN A 167 5.27 13.74 -17.84
CA GLN A 167 4.56 14.78 -18.56
C GLN A 167 3.16 15.07 -18.00
N GLY A 168 2.78 14.43 -16.88
CA GLY A 168 1.46 14.64 -16.31
C GLY A 168 0.75 13.37 -15.86
N LEU A 169 -0.57 13.48 -15.69
CA LEU A 169 -1.42 12.39 -15.22
C LEU A 169 -2.17 11.72 -16.37
N TRP A 170 -2.21 10.40 -16.37
CA TRP A 170 -2.97 9.59 -17.33
C TRP A 170 -4.13 8.91 -16.62
N ARG A 171 -5.36 9.35 -16.89
CA ARG A 171 -6.56 8.86 -16.19
C ARG A 171 -6.78 7.37 -16.41
N LEU A 172 -7.10 6.65 -15.34
CA LEU A 172 -7.43 5.22 -15.31
C LEU A 172 -8.93 5.00 -15.10
N THR A 173 -9.53 5.80 -14.21
CA THR A 173 -10.96 5.74 -13.88
C THR A 173 -11.84 6.10 -15.07
N ASN A 174 -12.92 5.34 -15.27
CA ASN A 174 -13.89 5.53 -16.36
C ASN A 174 -13.32 5.53 -17.80
N CYS A 175 -12.08 5.08 -18.00
CA CYS A 175 -11.45 4.98 -19.33
C CYS A 175 -10.42 3.85 -19.44
N TRP A 176 -10.57 2.81 -18.61
CA TRP A 176 -9.68 1.66 -18.55
C TRP A 176 -9.42 1.02 -19.91
N ASN A 177 -8.16 0.66 -20.14
CA ASN A 177 -7.69 -0.11 -21.26
C ASN A 177 -6.88 -1.30 -20.74
N ASP A 178 -7.12 -2.51 -21.23
CA ASP A 178 -6.41 -3.71 -20.77
C ASP A 178 -4.90 -3.67 -21.04
N MET A 179 -4.44 -2.85 -22.00
CA MET A 179 -3.01 -2.59 -22.21
C MET A 179 -2.33 -1.91 -21.03
N TRP A 180 -3.09 -1.32 -20.10
CA TRP A 180 -2.57 -0.69 -18.89
C TRP A 180 -2.20 -1.68 -17.80
N ASP A 181 -2.56 -2.96 -17.92
CA ASP A 181 -2.07 -4.02 -17.03
C ASP A 181 -0.70 -4.57 -17.51
N PHE A 182 0.24 -3.66 -17.81
CA PHE A 182 1.56 -3.99 -18.37
C PHE A 182 2.59 -4.44 -17.32
N GLN A 183 2.32 -4.20 -16.03
CA GLN A 183 3.11 -4.67 -14.89
C GLN A 183 4.57 -4.19 -14.84
N GLU A 184 4.86 -3.04 -15.42
CA GLU A 184 6.12 -2.33 -15.20
C GLU A 184 5.96 -1.37 -14.02
N TRP A 185 7.10 -0.96 -13.45
CA TRP A 185 7.13 -0.08 -12.30
C TRP A 185 6.46 1.25 -12.64
N SER A 186 5.41 1.60 -11.89
CA SER A 186 4.62 2.80 -12.12
C SER A 186 3.93 3.23 -10.84
N ASN A 187 3.80 4.54 -10.67
CA ASN A 187 3.03 5.11 -9.57
C ASN A 187 1.61 5.42 -10.04
N VAL A 188 0.64 5.08 -9.20
CA VAL A 188 -0.77 5.43 -9.37
C VAL A 188 -1.14 6.44 -8.30
N MET A 189 -1.73 7.55 -8.73
CA MET A 189 -2.30 8.57 -7.86
C MET A 189 -3.82 8.54 -7.99
N CYS A 190 -4.52 8.47 -6.87
CA CYS A 190 -5.96 8.53 -6.79
C CYS A 190 -6.39 9.73 -5.96
N LEU A 191 -7.35 10.49 -6.48
CA LEU A 191 -7.83 11.74 -5.92
C LEU A 191 -9.31 11.63 -5.60
N LEU A 192 -9.73 12.09 -4.43
CA LEU A 192 -11.14 12.12 -4.06
C LEU A 192 -11.90 13.11 -4.94
N SER A 193 -12.82 12.62 -5.78
CA SER A 193 -13.36 13.35 -6.95
C SER A 193 -14.13 14.63 -6.62
N ASN A 194 -14.76 14.68 -5.44
CA ASN A 194 -15.63 15.76 -4.99
C ASN A 194 -14.95 16.75 -4.02
N LEU A 195 -13.65 16.61 -3.78
CA LEU A 195 -12.91 17.57 -2.96
C LEU A 195 -12.42 18.73 -3.85
N GLU A 196 -12.73 19.97 -3.47
CA GLU A 196 -12.30 21.18 -4.18
C GLU A 196 -10.77 21.21 -4.38
N GLY A 197 -10.01 20.74 -3.38
CA GLY A 197 -8.56 20.60 -3.46
C GLY A 197 -8.08 19.57 -4.48
N SER A 198 -8.84 18.48 -4.73
CA SER A 198 -8.50 17.48 -5.74
C SER A 198 -8.63 18.03 -7.16
N GLN A 199 -9.68 18.82 -7.42
CA GLN A 199 -9.85 19.51 -8.70
C GLN A 199 -8.70 20.49 -8.97
N GLN A 200 -8.19 21.14 -7.93
CA GLN A 200 -7.05 22.03 -8.03
C GLN A 200 -5.73 21.29 -8.28
N VAL A 201 -5.56 20.10 -7.70
CA VAL A 201 -4.43 19.20 -8.02
C VAL A 201 -4.51 18.74 -9.48
N ILE A 202 -5.70 18.31 -9.93
CA ILE A 202 -5.96 17.93 -11.33
C ILE A 202 -5.73 19.11 -12.27
N SER A 203 -6.11 20.33 -11.92
CA SER A 203 -5.91 21.49 -12.81
C SER A 203 -4.46 21.94 -12.90
N ASN A 204 -3.65 21.67 -11.86
CA ASN A 204 -2.25 22.09 -11.79
C ASN A 204 -1.28 21.03 -12.33
N LEU A 205 -1.68 19.77 -12.33
CA LEU A 205 -0.95 18.68 -12.98
C LEU A 205 -1.52 18.53 -14.38
N ASP A 206 -0.72 18.73 -15.42
CA ASP A 206 -1.16 18.62 -16.81
C ASP A 206 -1.78 17.22 -17.05
N VAL A 207 -3.11 17.10 -16.99
CA VAL A 207 -3.77 15.81 -17.17
C VAL A 207 -3.89 15.58 -18.66
N ALA A 208 -3.21 14.55 -19.16
CA ALA A 208 -3.25 14.21 -20.58
C ALA A 208 -4.73 14.04 -20.98
N PRO A 209 -5.18 14.67 -22.07
CA PRO A 209 -6.57 14.61 -22.48
C PRO A 209 -7.01 13.16 -22.68
N ARG A 210 -8.30 12.88 -22.39
CA ARG A 210 -8.93 11.61 -22.72
C ARG A 210 -8.56 11.25 -24.15
N PHE A 211 -7.87 10.14 -24.38
CA PHE A 211 -7.70 9.64 -25.73
C PHE A 211 -9.10 9.44 -26.29
N ALA A 212 -9.44 10.25 -27.30
CA ALA A 212 -10.68 10.09 -28.05
C ALA A 212 -10.68 8.66 -28.62
N GLN A 213 -11.80 7.97 -28.41
CA GLN A 213 -12.06 6.60 -28.85
C GLN A 213 -11.83 6.42 -30.35
#